data_AF-A0A645F280-F1
#
_entry.id   AF-A0A645F280-F1
#
_cell.length_a   1.000
_cell.length_b   1.000
_cell.length_c   1.000
_cell.angle_alpha   90.00
_cell.angle_beta   90.00
_cell.angle_gamma   90.00
#
_symmetry.space_group_name_H-M   'P 1'
#
loop_
_entity.id
_entity.type
_entity.pdbx_description
1 polymer ?
#
loop_
_entity_poly.entity_id
_entity_poly.type
_entity_poly.pdbx_seq_one_letter_code
_entity_poly.pdbx_strand_id
1 'polypeptide(L)'
;MDVPSGITVRFLDLSGCEGYFSGSGNPILTNVDVPGPVGLDFICKNIIVPAGGVFLKYGSYILVSSSVVGITTITNTIVKVEPVIPEAQVFLGVSNIPVSANIDVELVQICQRPCV
;
A
#
# COMPACT_ATOMS: atom_id res chain seq x y z
N MET A 1 4.64 -2.57 -0.69
CA MET A 1 4.12 -1.61 0.32
C MET A 1 4.43 -2.16 1.69
N ASP A 2 4.88 -1.34 2.62
CA ASP A 2 5.19 -1.79 3.98
C ASP A 2 4.27 -1.09 4.98
N VAL A 3 3.56 -1.89 5.78
CA VAL A 3 2.80 -1.42 6.94
C VAL A 3 3.72 -1.50 8.16
N PRO A 4 4.02 -0.38 8.84
CA PRO A 4 4.97 -0.37 9.95
C PRO A 4 4.38 -1.00 11.21
N SER A 5 5.25 -1.33 12.17
CA SER A 5 4.84 -1.84 13.48
C SER A 5 3.94 -0.84 14.20
N GLY A 6 2.94 -1.36 14.92
CA GLY A 6 2.00 -0.54 15.71
C GLY A 6 0.89 0.12 14.88
N ILE A 7 0.76 -0.22 13.60
CA ILE A 7 -0.31 0.27 12.73
C ILE A 7 -1.16 -0.89 12.24
N THR A 8 -2.48 -0.72 12.31
CA THR A 8 -3.44 -1.64 11.69
C THR A 8 -4.21 -0.89 10.61
N VAL A 9 -4.17 -1.40 9.38
CA VAL A 9 -4.95 -0.86 8.26
C VAL A 9 -6.01 -1.84 7.81
N ARG A 10 -7.04 -1.32 7.14
CA ARG A 10 -8.04 -2.13 6.45
C ARG A 10 -8.21 -1.60 5.04
N PHE A 11 -7.93 -2.44 4.06
CA PHE A 11 -8.10 -2.08 2.65
C PHE A 11 -9.58 -2.10 2.27
N LEU A 12 -10.05 -1.02 1.67
CA LEU A 12 -11.42 -0.90 1.16
C LEU A 12 -11.48 -1.28 -0.32
N ASP A 13 -10.47 -0.85 -1.09
CA ASP A 13 -10.35 -1.12 -2.51
C ASP A 13 -8.88 -1.28 -2.91
N LEU A 14 -8.59 -2.28 -3.74
CA LEU A 14 -7.29 -2.52 -4.37
C LEU A 14 -7.25 -2.05 -5.84
N SER A 15 -8.33 -1.42 -6.31
CA SER A 15 -8.51 -0.86 -7.64
C SER A 15 -8.30 -1.88 -8.76
N GLY A 16 -8.72 -3.12 -8.54
CA GLY A 16 -8.58 -4.22 -9.51
C GLY A 16 -7.16 -4.79 -9.61
N CYS A 17 -6.27 -4.45 -8.69
CA CYS A 17 -5.03 -5.19 -8.47
C CYS A 17 -5.24 -6.29 -7.42
N GLU A 18 -4.43 -7.32 -7.48
CA GLU A 18 -4.38 -8.38 -6.47
C GLU A 18 -3.38 -7.98 -5.37
N GLY A 19 -3.75 -8.16 -4.10
CA GLY A 19 -2.86 -7.88 -2.96
C GLY A 19 -2.42 -9.18 -2.29
N TYR A 20 -1.15 -9.27 -1.91
CA TYR A 20 -0.56 -10.44 -1.26
C TYR A 20 0.37 -10.03 -0.11
N PHE A 21 0.50 -10.89 0.89
CA PHE A 21 1.51 -10.73 1.93
C PHE A 21 2.90 -11.10 1.39
N SER A 22 3.83 -10.13 1.36
CA SER A 22 5.20 -10.31 0.88
C SER A 22 5.87 -11.44 1.67
N GLY A 23 6.29 -12.49 0.97
CA GLY A 23 6.96 -13.67 1.54
C GLY A 23 6.07 -14.90 1.71
N SER A 24 4.80 -14.75 2.12
CA SER A 24 3.88 -15.90 2.21
C SER A 24 3.07 -16.14 0.94
N GLY A 25 2.83 -15.09 0.14
CA GLY A 25 1.98 -15.16 -1.04
C GLY A 25 0.49 -15.37 -0.71
N ASN A 26 0.10 -15.30 0.57
CA ASN A 26 -1.30 -15.36 0.95
C ASN A 26 -2.03 -14.10 0.47
N PRO A 27 -3.26 -14.23 -0.07
CA PRO A 27 -4.01 -13.08 -0.55
C PRO A 27 -4.45 -12.18 0.61
N ILE A 28 -4.42 -10.88 0.38
CA ILE A 28 -5.02 -9.87 1.24
C ILE A 28 -6.48 -9.73 0.84
N LEU A 29 -7.38 -9.75 1.83
CA LEU A 29 -8.79 -9.53 1.61
C LEU A 29 -9.16 -8.09 1.95
N THR A 30 -10.01 -7.48 1.13
CA THR A 30 -10.66 -6.21 1.47
C THR A 30 -11.54 -6.38 2.71
N ASN A 31 -11.67 -5.32 3.49
CA ASN A 31 -12.43 -5.28 4.74
C ASN A 31 -11.93 -6.20 5.86
N VAL A 32 -10.67 -6.68 5.76
CA VAL A 32 -9.99 -7.42 6.82
C VAL A 32 -8.86 -6.57 7.40
N ASP A 33 -8.69 -6.64 8.72
CA ASP A 33 -7.65 -5.91 9.44
C ASP A 33 -6.28 -6.53 9.17
N VAL A 34 -5.33 -5.67 8.81
CA VAL A 34 -3.94 -6.02 8.51
C VAL A 34 -3.06 -5.34 9.55
N PRO A 35 -2.67 -6.05 10.63
CA PRO A 35 -1.75 -5.54 11.63
C PRO A 35 -0.32 -5.57 11.10
N GLY A 36 0.40 -4.46 11.24
CA GLY A 36 1.84 -4.39 10.99
C GLY A 36 2.67 -4.96 12.16
N PRO A 37 3.98 -5.21 11.96
CA PRO A 37 4.73 -4.93 10.74
C PRO A 37 4.53 -5.99 9.67
N VAL A 38 4.25 -5.58 8.43
CA VAL A 38 4.08 -6.52 7.32
C VAL A 38 4.38 -5.88 5.96
N GLY A 39 5.01 -6.65 5.08
CA GLY A 39 5.19 -6.31 3.67
C GLY A 39 4.02 -6.81 2.83
N LEU A 40 3.61 -6.02 1.84
CA LEU A 40 2.51 -6.30 0.94
C LEU A 40 2.91 -6.09 -0.52
N ASP A 41 2.64 -7.09 -1.36
CA ASP A 41 2.85 -7.07 -2.79
C ASP A 41 1.52 -6.81 -3.50
N PHE A 42 1.49 -5.77 -4.34
CA PHE A 42 0.33 -5.47 -5.19
C PHE A 42 0.66 -5.78 -6.64
N ILE A 43 -0.14 -6.64 -7.26
CA ILE A 43 0.06 -7.12 -8.62
C ILE A 43 -1.11 -6.66 -9.49
N CYS A 44 -0.82 -5.80 -10.46
CA CYS A 44 -1.78 -5.31 -11.44
C CYS A 44 -1.47 -5.95 -12.80
N LYS A 45 -2.40 -6.73 -13.35
CA LYS A 45 -2.21 -7.47 -14.62
C LYS A 45 -2.94 -6.81 -15.78
N ASN A 46 -2.44 -7.03 -17.01
CA ASN A 46 -3.08 -6.61 -18.27
C ASN A 46 -3.43 -5.11 -18.32
N ILE A 47 -2.54 -4.28 -17.78
CA ILE A 47 -2.72 -2.84 -17.74
C ILE A 47 -2.45 -2.23 -19.11
N ILE A 48 -3.41 -1.44 -19.60
CA ILE A 48 -3.26 -0.66 -20.83
C ILE A 48 -2.75 0.73 -20.46
N VAL A 49 -1.54 1.05 -20.92
CA VAL A 49 -0.97 2.40 -20.83
C VAL A 49 -1.12 3.06 -22.19
N PRO A 50 -1.88 4.16 -22.32
CA PRO A 50 -2.02 4.86 -23.60
C PRO A 50 -0.67 5.45 -24.05
N ALA A 51 -0.42 5.49 -25.36
CA ALA A 51 0.82 6.02 -25.92
C ALA A 51 1.04 7.49 -25.51
N GLY A 52 2.21 7.78 -24.94
CA GLY A 52 2.55 9.11 -24.41
C GLY A 52 1.73 9.53 -23.18
N GLY A 53 0.93 8.63 -22.62
CA GLY A 53 0.07 8.90 -21.48
C GLY A 53 0.61 8.36 -20.16
N VAL A 54 -0.24 8.46 -19.14
CA VAL A 54 0.03 7.99 -17.79
C VAL A 54 -1.09 7.03 -17.39
N PHE A 55 -0.73 5.97 -16.67
CA PHE A 55 -1.67 5.08 -16.02
C PHE A 55 -1.62 5.29 -14.51
N LEU A 56 -2.79 5.48 -13.89
CA LEU A 56 -2.94 5.75 -12.46
C LEU A 56 -3.97 4.78 -11.86
N LYS A 57 -3.64 4.23 -10.69
CA LYS A 57 -4.53 3.39 -9.88
C LYS A 57 -4.52 3.88 -8.44
N TYR A 58 -5.71 3.99 -7.86
CA TYR A 58 -5.93 4.60 -6.55
C TYR A 58 -6.57 3.60 -5.59
N GLY A 59 -5.77 2.71 -5.03
CA GLY A 59 -6.23 1.88 -3.92
C GLY A 59 -6.56 2.74 -2.70
N SER A 60 -7.51 2.28 -1.88
CA SER A 60 -7.91 2.98 -0.66
C SER A 60 -7.88 2.04 0.55
N TYR A 61 -7.46 2.60 1.68
CA TYR A 61 -7.47 1.92 2.97
C TYR A 61 -7.81 2.94 4.06
N ILE A 62 -8.26 2.41 5.20
CA ILE A 62 -8.45 3.20 6.42
C ILE A 62 -7.46 2.75 7.49
N LEU A 63 -7.08 3.68 8.36
CA LEU A 63 -6.39 3.38 9.59
C LEU A 63 -7.42 2.87 10.61
N VAL A 64 -7.25 1.63 11.07
CA VAL A 64 -8.14 1.02 12.06
C VAL A 64 -7.65 1.32 13.48
N SER A 65 -6.34 1.21 13.69
CA SER A 65 -5.72 1.52 14.98
C SER A 65 -4.25 1.91 14.79
N SER A 66 -3.75 2.69 15.75
CA SER A 66 -2.34 3.04 15.88
C SER A 66 -1.93 3.01 17.35
N SER A 67 -0.76 2.46 17.63
CA SER A 67 -0.04 2.62 18.89
C SER A 67 1.22 3.48 18.75
N VAL A 68 1.50 3.97 17.54
CA VAL A 68 2.64 4.84 17.27
C VAL A 68 2.28 6.27 17.65
N VAL A 69 3.15 6.91 18.44
CA VAL A 69 3.04 8.33 18.80
C VAL A 69 3.83 9.15 17.78
N GLY A 70 3.16 10.08 17.09
CA GLY A 70 3.75 10.94 16.07
C GLY A 70 3.50 10.46 14.63
N ILE A 71 4.35 10.88 13.70
CA ILE A 71 4.18 10.61 12.27
C ILE A 71 4.77 9.24 11.95
N THR A 72 4.00 8.41 11.24
CA THR A 72 4.47 7.16 10.65
C THR A 72 4.19 7.17 9.15
N THR A 73 5.10 6.58 8.37
CA THR A 73 5.00 6.58 6.92
C THR A 73 4.75 5.17 6.41
N ILE A 74 3.67 5.01 5.66
CA ILE A 74 3.46 3.83 4.83
C ILE A 74 4.14 4.09 3.49
N THR A 75 5.08 3.23 3.13
CA THR A 75 5.84 3.36 1.89
C THR A 75 5.33 2.37 0.86
N ASN A 76 5.15 2.81 -0.38
CA ASN A 76 4.87 1.95 -1.52
C ASN A 76 5.89 2.22 -2.64
N THR A 77 6.37 1.18 -3.29
CA THR A 77 7.38 1.26 -4.34
C THR A 77 6.99 0.32 -5.47
N ILE A 78 7.08 0.80 -6.71
CA ILE A 78 6.97 -0.05 -7.89
C ILE A 78 8.30 -0.77 -8.07
N VAL A 79 8.30 -2.08 -7.83
CA VAL A 79 9.51 -2.91 -7.89
C VAL A 79 9.73 -3.58 -9.25
N LYS A 80 8.66 -3.74 -10.04
CA LYS A 80 8.70 -4.48 -11.30
C LYS A 80 7.56 -4.07 -12.24
N VAL A 81 7.85 -3.99 -13.53
CA VAL A 81 6.87 -3.88 -14.61
C VAL A 81 7.32 -4.82 -15.73
N GLU A 82 6.40 -5.65 -16.21
CA GLU A 82 6.63 -6.59 -17.30
C GLU A 82 5.70 -6.26 -18.47
N PRO A 83 6.24 -5.82 -19.63
CA PRO A 83 5.45 -5.66 -20.83
C PRO A 83 4.78 -6.97 -21.27
N VAL A 84 3.52 -6.90 -21.69
CA VAL A 84 2.82 -8.05 -22.28
C VAL A 84 3.50 -8.51 -23.58
N ILE A 85 4.01 -7.56 -24.36
CA ILE A 85 4.77 -7.81 -25.59
C ILE A 85 6.11 -7.07 -25.44
N PRO A 86 7.17 -7.72 -24.91
CA PRO A 86 8.46 -7.08 -24.63
C PRO A 86 9.11 -6.45 -25.86
N GLU A 87 8.87 -6.99 -27.06
CA GLU A 87 9.47 -6.50 -28.31
C GLU A 87 8.74 -5.29 -28.91
N ALA A 88 7.50 -5.02 -28.49
CA ALA A 88 6.69 -3.94 -29.05
C ALA A 88 7.05 -2.55 -28.50
N GLN A 89 7.81 -2.49 -27.40
CA GLN A 89 8.16 -1.24 -26.74
C GLN A 89 9.53 -1.33 -26.06
N VAL A 90 10.35 -0.29 -26.20
CA VAL A 90 11.60 -0.16 -25.45
C VAL A 90 11.25 0.17 -24.00
N PHE A 91 11.40 -0.81 -23.11
CA PHE A 91 11.18 -0.61 -21.69
C PHE A 91 12.48 -0.17 -21.01
N LEU A 92 12.51 1.07 -20.52
CA LEU A 92 13.70 1.65 -19.85
C LEU A 92 13.91 1.15 -18.41
N GLY A 93 13.08 0.21 -17.95
CA GLY A 93 13.10 -0.30 -16.59
C GLY A 93 12.16 0.48 -15.66
N VAL A 94 12.03 -0.02 -14.43
CA VAL A 94 11.45 0.75 -13.33
C VAL A 94 12.58 1.50 -12.63
N SER A 95 12.46 2.82 -12.50
CA SER A 95 13.18 3.49 -11.42
C SER A 95 12.43 3.16 -10.14
N ASN A 96 13.13 2.88 -9.03
CA ASN A 96 12.51 2.80 -7.71
C ASN A 96 11.93 4.19 -7.40
N ILE A 97 10.71 4.46 -7.83
CA ILE A 97 10.00 5.71 -7.56
C ILE A 97 9.21 5.45 -6.28
N PRO A 98 9.69 5.90 -5.11
CA PRO A 98 8.94 5.76 -3.87
C PRO A 98 7.70 6.65 -3.95
N VAL A 99 6.54 6.06 -3.70
CA VAL A 99 5.30 6.78 -3.39
C VAL A 99 5.05 6.59 -1.90
N SER A 100 5.24 7.64 -1.11
CA SER A 100 5.01 7.63 0.33
C SER A 100 3.67 8.27 0.67
N ALA A 101 2.87 7.62 1.51
CA ALA A 101 1.75 8.25 2.19
C ALA A 101 2.17 8.51 3.64
N ASN A 102 2.27 9.79 4.01
CA ASN A 102 2.47 10.17 5.41
C ASN A 102 1.13 10.08 6.12
N ILE A 103 1.08 9.33 7.21
CA ILE A 103 -0.08 9.28 8.10
C ILE A 103 0.32 10.08 9.34
N ASP A 104 -0.30 11.24 9.49
CA ASP A 104 -0.26 11.97 10.75
C ASP A 104 -1.31 11.39 11.69
N VAL A 105 -0.86 10.76 12.78
CA VAL A 105 -1.74 10.15 13.77
C VAL A 105 -1.78 11.07 14.99
N GLU A 106 -2.76 11.98 15.02
CA GLU A 106 -3.09 12.70 16.25
C GLU A 106 -3.81 11.76 17.21
N LEU A 107 -3.07 11.29 18.21
CA LEU A 107 -3.60 10.45 19.28
C LEU A 107 -4.46 11.33 20.20
N VAL A 108 -5.76 11.44 19.91
CA VAL A 108 -6.71 12.11 20.82
C VAL A 108 -7.02 11.18 21.99
N GLN A 109 -6.14 11.21 23.00
CA GLN A 109 -6.41 10.59 24.29
C GLN A 109 -7.31 11.52 25.12
N ILE A 110 -8.63 11.30 25.07
CA ILE A 110 -9.55 11.93 26.02
C ILE A 110 -9.56 11.05 27.28
N CYS A 111 -8.72 11.36 28.27
CA CYS A 111 -8.88 10.82 29.62
C CYS A 111 -10.17 11.42 30.22
N GLN A 112 -11.28 10.70 30.15
CA GLN A 112 -12.43 10.94 31.03
C GLN A 112 -12.07 10.35 32.41
N ARG A 113 -11.58 11.23 33.29
CA ARG A 113 -11.03 10.98 34.64
C ARG A 113 -11.63 9.80 35.44
N PRO A 114 -10.83 9.19 36.35
CA PRO A 114 -9.38 9.28 36.52
C PRO A 114 -8.65 8.13 35.82
N CYS A 115 -7.52 8.47 35.20
CA CYS A 115 -6.52 7.52 34.75
C CYS A 115 -5.64 7.22 35.98
N VAL A 116 -5.70 5.99 36.50
CA VAL A 116 -5.04 5.56 37.75
C VAL A 116 -3.53 5.43 37.54
#